data_AF-A0A8X7CSB9-F1
#
_entry.id   AF-A0A8X7CSB9-F1
#
_cell.length_a   1.000
_cell.length_b   1.000
_cell.length_c   1.000
_cell.angle_alpha   90.00
_cell.angle_beta   90.00
_cell.angle_gamma   90.00
#
_symmetry.space_group_name_H-M   'P 1'
#
loop_
_entity.id
_entity.type
_entity.pdbx_description
1 polymer ?
#
loop_
_entity_poly.entity_id
_entity_poly.type
_entity_poly.pdbx_seq_one_letter_code
_entity_poly.pdbx_strand_id
1 'polypeptide(L)'
;MPEKISNDLYHMFLEFCKTDDLSAVQNRMSLLNADKCLEQVGLLDHKNLTLIHTGFCFKAAGGSRFRGLTFIEFKIFVEMVAETRDMPVFDFVNKLKLGYAGIIVDDDDD
;
A
#
# COMPACT_ATOMS: atom_id res chain seq x y z
N MET A 1 -12.90 -7.49 -3.06
CA MET A 1 -11.76 -7.49 -4.01
C MET A 1 -11.72 -8.77 -4.86
N PRO A 2 -11.64 -8.67 -6.21
CA PRO A 2 -11.45 -9.82 -7.12
C PRO A 2 -10.18 -10.65 -6.85
N GLU A 3 -10.23 -11.95 -7.16
CA GLU A 3 -9.14 -12.92 -6.86
C GLU A 3 -7.81 -12.56 -7.53
N LYS A 4 -7.83 -12.16 -8.80
CA LYS A 4 -6.62 -11.73 -9.53
C LYS A 4 -5.91 -10.56 -8.83
N ILE A 5 -6.68 -9.57 -8.38
CA ILE A 5 -6.16 -8.40 -7.65
C ILE A 5 -5.58 -8.82 -6.30
N SER A 6 -6.28 -9.73 -5.61
CA SER A 6 -5.78 -10.28 -4.34
C SER A 6 -4.45 -11.00 -4.54
N ASN A 7 -4.27 -11.77 -5.61
CA ASN A 7 -3.00 -12.46 -5.89
C ASN A 7 -1.88 -11.47 -6.23
N ASP A 8 -2.16 -10.46 -7.06
CA ASP A 8 -1.20 -9.38 -7.36
C ASP A 8 -0.74 -8.67 -6.08
N LEU A 9 -1.68 -8.33 -5.19
CA LEU A 9 -1.39 -7.72 -3.89
C LEU A 9 -0.61 -8.63 -2.95
N TYR A 10 -0.82 -9.94 -3.00
CA TYR A 10 -0.07 -10.88 -2.18
C TYR A 10 1.42 -10.89 -2.54
N HIS A 11 1.74 -10.93 -3.83
CA HIS A 11 3.13 -10.85 -4.28
C HIS A 11 3.78 -9.53 -3.90
N MET A 12 3.11 -8.40 -4.12
CA MET A 12 3.60 -7.09 -3.70
C MET A 12 3.80 -7.03 -2.18
N PHE A 13 2.84 -7.52 -1.39
CA PHE A 13 2.93 -7.57 0.07
C PHE A 13 4.19 -8.30 0.54
N LEU A 14 4.49 -9.47 -0.03
CA LEU A 14 5.68 -10.23 0.32
C LEU A 14 6.97 -9.47 0.01
N GLU A 15 7.05 -8.78 -1.14
CA GLU A 15 8.23 -7.99 -1.49
C GLU A 15 8.40 -6.78 -0.58
N PHE A 16 7.32 -6.05 -0.33
CA PHE A 16 7.31 -4.90 0.56
C PHE A 16 7.72 -5.29 2.00
N CYS A 17 7.38 -6.51 2.42
CA CYS A 17 7.77 -7.03 3.72
C CYS A 17 9.28 -7.38 3.84
N LYS A 18 10.05 -7.47 2.75
CA LYS A 18 11.47 -7.87 2.82
C LYS A 18 12.44 -6.77 3.23
N THR A 19 11.95 -5.54 3.45
CA THR A 19 12.80 -4.35 3.53
C THR A 19 13.26 -3.96 4.95
N ASP A 20 12.73 -4.57 6.01
CA ASP A 20 13.22 -4.38 7.39
C ASP A 20 13.25 -5.69 8.22
N ASP A 21 14.10 -5.73 9.27
CA ASP A 21 14.37 -6.93 10.09
C ASP A 21 13.12 -7.49 10.82
N LEU A 22 12.16 -6.63 11.17
CA LEU A 22 10.92 -7.01 11.87
C LEU A 22 9.93 -7.66 10.89
N SER A 23 9.91 -7.12 9.70
CA SER A 23 9.05 -7.39 8.56
C SER A 23 9.46 -8.68 7.82
N ALA A 24 10.77 -8.96 7.75
CA ALA A 24 11.34 -10.15 7.09
C ALA A 24 11.10 -11.47 7.86
N VAL A 25 10.99 -11.42 9.20
CA VAL A 25 10.84 -12.62 10.04
C VAL A 25 9.37 -13.02 10.21
N GLN A 26 8.44 -12.05 10.20
CA GLN A 26 7.04 -12.30 10.54
C GLN A 26 6.06 -12.19 9.36
N ASN A 27 6.53 -11.83 8.16
CA ASN A 27 5.67 -11.51 7.00
C ASN A 27 4.59 -10.49 7.37
N ARG A 28 5.04 -9.36 7.96
CA ARG A 28 4.15 -8.28 8.40
C ARG A 28 4.63 -6.94 7.89
N MET A 29 3.71 -6.20 7.29
CA MET A 29 3.99 -4.88 6.73
C MET A 29 4.09 -3.84 7.85
N SER A 30 5.24 -3.16 7.97
CA SER A 30 5.36 -1.98 8.82
C SER A 30 4.74 -0.74 8.15
N LEU A 31 4.32 0.26 8.94
CA LEU A 31 3.78 1.51 8.38
C LEU A 31 4.83 2.22 7.52
N LEU A 32 6.09 2.22 7.97
CA LEU A 32 7.19 2.82 7.20
C LEU A 32 7.35 2.18 5.82
N ASN A 33 7.23 0.85 5.72
CA ASN A 33 7.33 0.18 4.43
C ASN A 33 6.10 0.48 3.56
N ALA A 34 4.90 0.45 4.14
CA ALA A 34 3.69 0.83 3.43
C ALA A 34 3.78 2.26 2.85
N ASP A 35 4.21 3.24 3.65
CA ASP A 35 4.39 4.63 3.22
C ASP A 35 5.43 4.74 2.09
N LYS A 36 6.60 4.09 2.24
CA LYS A 36 7.64 4.07 1.21
C LYS A 36 7.13 3.50 -0.11
N CYS A 37 6.36 2.42 -0.08
CA CYS A 37 5.83 1.80 -1.29
C CYS A 37 4.85 2.73 -2.01
N LEU A 38 3.99 3.43 -1.27
CA LEU A 38 3.05 4.40 -1.83
C LEU A 38 3.77 5.64 -2.38
N GLU A 39 4.80 6.11 -1.69
CA GLU A 39 5.61 7.27 -2.10
C GLU A 39 6.40 6.98 -3.38
N GLN A 40 7.02 5.79 -3.48
CA GLN A 40 7.77 5.36 -4.66
C GLN A 40 6.96 5.37 -5.96
N VAL A 41 5.64 5.15 -5.86
CA VAL A 41 4.74 5.10 -7.01
C VAL A 41 3.87 6.36 -7.15
N GLY A 42 4.16 7.41 -6.37
CA GLY A 42 3.43 8.69 -6.40
C GLY A 42 2.00 8.64 -5.86
N LEU A 43 1.61 7.57 -5.17
CA LEU A 43 0.31 7.44 -4.52
C LEU A 43 0.27 8.13 -3.14
N LEU A 44 1.43 8.33 -2.51
CA LEU A 44 1.59 9.23 -1.37
C LEU A 44 2.19 10.55 -1.88
N ASP A 45 1.34 11.56 -2.10
CA ASP A 45 1.72 12.83 -2.74
C ASP A 45 1.88 14.00 -1.75
N HIS A 46 1.65 13.74 -0.46
CA HIS A 46 1.66 14.72 0.62
C HIS A 46 0.67 15.89 0.43
N LYS A 47 -0.34 15.71 -0.43
CA LYS A 47 -1.41 16.68 -0.71
C LYS A 47 -2.78 16.03 -0.51
N ASN A 48 -3.15 15.11 -1.38
CA ASN A 48 -4.40 14.38 -1.33
C ASN A 48 -4.29 13.17 -0.38
N LEU A 49 -3.16 12.48 -0.44
CA LEU A 49 -2.80 11.44 0.53
C LEU A 49 -1.55 11.86 1.28
N THR A 50 -1.66 11.96 2.61
CA THR A 50 -0.56 12.38 3.50
C THR A 50 -0.16 11.23 4.43
N LEU A 51 1.00 11.35 5.07
CA LEU A 51 1.46 10.41 6.12
C LEU A 51 0.45 10.29 7.28
N ILE A 52 -0.32 11.35 7.56
CA ILE A 52 -1.36 11.32 8.58
C ILE A 52 -2.50 10.39 8.14
N HIS A 53 -2.94 10.51 6.89
CA HIS A 53 -3.97 9.65 6.31
C HIS A 53 -3.56 8.18 6.30
N THR A 54 -2.36 7.87 5.83
CA THR A 54 -1.85 6.49 5.81
C THR A 54 -1.70 5.94 7.23
N GLY A 55 -1.22 6.75 8.18
CA GLY A 55 -1.15 6.37 9.59
C GLY A 55 -2.51 6.02 10.20
N PHE A 56 -3.56 6.78 9.89
CA PHE A 56 -4.93 6.46 10.31
C PHE A 56 -5.46 5.19 9.66
N CYS A 57 -5.31 5.04 8.34
CA CYS A 57 -5.72 3.83 7.60
C CYS A 57 -5.01 2.58 8.14
N PHE A 58 -3.71 2.70 8.41
CA PHE A 58 -2.90 1.60 8.95
C PHE A 58 -3.40 1.15 10.31
N LYS A 59 -3.68 2.10 11.21
CA LYS A 59 -4.26 1.80 12.52
C LYS A 59 -5.67 1.22 12.41
N ALA A 60 -6.50 1.75 11.51
CA ALA A 60 -7.87 1.28 11.28
C ALA A 60 -7.92 -0.15 10.72
N ALA A 61 -6.97 -0.51 9.86
CA ALA A 61 -6.76 -1.89 9.39
C ALA A 61 -6.22 -2.84 10.47
N GLY A 62 -5.96 -2.34 11.68
CA GLY A 62 -5.48 -3.10 12.84
C GLY A 62 -3.97 -2.97 13.07
N GLY A 63 -3.23 -2.32 12.20
CA GLY A 63 -1.78 -2.18 12.28
C GLY A 63 -1.33 -1.40 13.51
N SER A 64 -0.13 -1.71 13.99
CA SER A 64 0.56 -0.92 15.01
C SER A 64 2.06 -0.91 14.74
N ARG A 65 2.78 0.02 15.38
CA ARG A 65 4.25 0.12 15.27
C ARG A 65 4.97 -1.20 15.56
N PHE A 66 4.45 -2.00 16.51
CA PHE A 66 5.10 -3.22 16.96
C PHE A 66 4.60 -4.48 16.25
N ARG A 67 3.40 -4.44 15.65
CA ARG A 67 2.77 -5.61 15.05
C ARG A 67 2.83 -5.60 13.53
N GLY A 68 2.78 -4.44 12.88
CA GLY A 68 2.55 -4.40 11.43
C GLY A 68 1.18 -4.94 11.00
N LEU A 69 0.98 -5.07 9.70
CA LEU A 69 -0.22 -5.66 9.08
C LEU A 69 0.09 -7.06 8.54
N THR A 70 -0.81 -8.01 8.77
CA THR A 70 -0.89 -9.25 7.98
C THR A 70 -1.38 -8.95 6.57
N PHE A 71 -1.33 -9.95 5.67
CA PHE A 71 -1.87 -9.77 4.32
C PHE A 71 -3.38 -9.44 4.29
N ILE A 72 -4.18 -10.02 5.19
CA ILE A 72 -5.62 -9.72 5.25
C ILE A 72 -5.84 -8.25 5.61
N GLU A 73 -5.10 -7.77 6.62
CA GLU A 73 -5.16 -6.39 7.09
C GLU A 73 -4.56 -5.41 6.07
N PHE A 74 -3.54 -5.83 5.31
CA PHE A 74 -2.99 -5.04 4.22
C PHE A 74 -4.01 -4.79 3.10
N LYS A 75 -4.87 -5.77 2.76
CA LYS A 75 -5.95 -5.53 1.78
C LYS A 75 -6.92 -4.46 2.25
N ILE A 76 -7.30 -4.50 3.54
CA ILE A 76 -8.18 -3.49 4.15
C ILE A 76 -7.51 -2.12 4.11
N PHE A 77 -6.21 -2.05 4.45
CA PHE A 77 -5.43 -0.84 4.35
C PHE A 77 -5.43 -0.25 2.93
N VAL A 78 -5.21 -1.07 1.90
CA VAL A 78 -5.23 -0.64 0.50
C VAL A 78 -6.60 -0.11 0.09
N GLU A 79 -7.68 -0.77 0.49
CA GLU A 79 -9.05 -0.30 0.23
C GLU A 79 -9.30 1.08 0.88
N MET A 80 -8.92 1.26 2.15
CA MET A 80 -9.08 2.52 2.88
C MET A 80 -8.23 3.66 2.29
N VAL A 81 -6.99 3.36 1.87
CA VAL A 81 -6.11 4.37 1.27
C VAL A 81 -6.62 4.78 -0.10
N ALA A 82 -7.11 3.85 -0.91
CA ALA A 82 -7.72 4.15 -2.19
C ALA A 82 -8.96 5.04 -2.03
N GLU A 83 -9.83 4.72 -1.06
CA GLU A 83 -10.98 5.56 -0.69
C GLU A 83 -10.55 6.96 -0.24
N THR A 84 -9.51 7.06 0.60
CA THR A 84 -9.00 8.36 1.08
C THR A 84 -8.40 9.21 -0.05
N ARG A 85 -7.83 8.57 -1.08
CA ARG A 85 -7.30 9.23 -2.28
C ARG A 85 -8.39 9.52 -3.32
N ASP A 86 -9.64 9.17 -3.06
CA ASP A 86 -10.77 9.25 -4.00
C ASP A 86 -10.47 8.53 -5.34
N MET A 87 -9.87 7.35 -5.24
CA MET A 87 -9.48 6.52 -6.39
C MET A 87 -10.12 5.14 -6.29
N PRO A 88 -10.72 4.60 -7.37
CA PRO A 88 -11.22 3.24 -7.37
C PRO A 88 -10.11 2.25 -7.00
N VAL A 89 -10.41 1.29 -6.12
CA VAL A 89 -9.43 0.30 -5.62
C VAL A 89 -8.74 -0.44 -6.77
N PHE A 90 -9.45 -0.70 -7.87
CA PHE A 90 -8.87 -1.33 -9.06
C PHE A 90 -7.73 -0.50 -9.66
N ASP A 91 -7.97 0.79 -9.87
CA ASP A 91 -7.00 1.72 -10.48
C ASP A 91 -5.82 1.96 -9.52
N PHE A 92 -6.11 2.09 -8.23
CA PHE A 92 -5.09 2.21 -7.19
C PHE A 92 -4.14 1.01 -7.19
N VAL A 93 -4.67 -0.21 -7.21
CA VAL A 93 -3.84 -1.43 -7.23
C VAL A 93 -3.08 -1.56 -8.55
N ASN A 94 -3.68 -1.18 -9.68
CA ASN A 94 -2.96 -1.17 -10.96
C ASN A 94 -1.79 -0.17 -10.94
N LYS A 95 -2.00 1.04 -10.42
CA LYS A 95 -0.94 2.04 -10.30
C LYS A 95 0.17 1.57 -9.36
N LEU A 96 -0.19 0.98 -8.22
CA LEU A 96 0.77 0.37 -7.30
C LEU A 96 1.59 -0.74 -7.98
N LYS A 97 0.93 -1.61 -8.74
CA LYS A 97 1.56 -2.71 -9.48
C LYS A 97 2.49 -2.22 -10.59
N LEU A 98 2.05 -1.27 -11.40
CA LEU A 98 2.82 -0.72 -12.51
C LEU A 98 4.02 0.09 -12.00
N GLY A 99 3.80 0.95 -11.01
CA GLY A 99 4.87 1.73 -10.38
C GLY A 99 5.92 0.83 -9.73
N TYR A 100 5.51 -0.25 -9.07
CA TYR A 100 6.45 -1.22 -8.53
C TYR A 100 7.27 -1.95 -9.61
N ALA A 101 6.68 -2.19 -10.79
CA ALA A 101 7.40 -2.77 -11.93
C ALA A 101 8.35 -1.77 -12.62
N GLY A 102 8.47 -0.54 -12.11
CA GLY A 102 9.28 0.53 -12.72
C GLY A 102 8.61 1.20 -13.91
N ILE A 103 7.31 0.99 -14.10
CA ILE A 103 6.52 1.64 -15.16
C ILE A 103 5.92 2.91 -14.57
N ILE A 104 6.41 4.07 -15.02
CA ILE A 104 5.86 5.36 -14.64
C ILE A 104 4.49 5.49 -15.32
N VAL A 105 3.45 5.68 -14.51
CA VAL A 105 2.11 6.05 -14.97
C VAL A 105 1.98 7.53 -14.65
N ASP A 106 2.28 8.38 -15.63
CA ASP A 106 2.07 9.82 -15.51
C ASP A 106 0.56 10.09 -15.43
N ASP A 107 0.16 10.93 -14.47
CA ASP A 107 -1.23 11.42 -14.36
C ASP A 107 -1.50 12.58 -15.37
N ASP A 108 -0.55 12.86 -16.26
CA ASP A 108 -0.64 13.94 -17.26
C ASP A 108 -1.35 13.45 -18.53
N ASP A 109 -2.67 13.32 -18.45
CA ASP A 109 -3.57 13.43 -19.60
C ASP A 109 -4.73 14.36 -19.17
N ASP A 110 -4.43 15.67 -19.03
CA ASP A 110 -5.39 16.79 -19.15
C ASP A 110 -4.67 18.13 -19.42
#